data_AF-D2H768-F1
#
_entry.id   AF-D2H768-F1
#
_cell.length_a   1.000
_cell.length_b   1.000
_cell.length_c   1.000
_cell.angle_alpha   90.00
_cell.angle_beta   90.00
_cell.angle_gamma   90.00
#
_symmetry.space_group_name_H-M   'P 1'
#
loop_
_entity.id
_entity.type
_entity.pdbx_description
1 polymer ?
#
loop_
_entity_poly.entity_id
_entity_poly.type
_entity_poly.pdbx_seq_one_letter_code
_entity_poly.pdbx_strand_id
1 'polypeptide(L)'
;RGVGKTSLMERFTDDTFCEACKSTVGVDFKIKTVELRGKKIRLQIWDTAGQERFNSITSAYYRSAKGIILVYDITKKETFDDLPKWMKMIDKYASEDAELLLVGNKLDCETDREITRQQGEKFAQQITGMRFCEASAKDNFNVDEIFLKLVDDILKKV
;
A
#
# COMPACT_ATOMS: atom_id res chain seq x y z
N ARG A 1 -12.44 3.67 0.73
CA ARG A 1 -12.55 3.08 -0.65
C ARG A 1 -11.93 4.05 -1.67
N GLY A 2 -11.44 3.57 -2.82
CA GLY A 2 -11.02 4.47 -3.91
C GLY A 2 -9.70 5.22 -3.71
N VAL A 3 -8.82 4.69 -2.85
CA VAL A 3 -7.49 5.26 -2.54
C VAL A 3 -6.43 4.96 -3.60
N GLY A 4 -6.72 4.08 -4.57
CA GLY A 4 -5.83 3.76 -5.69
C GLY A 4 -4.84 2.60 -5.46
N LYS A 5 -5.16 1.63 -4.58
CA LYS A 5 -4.34 0.41 -4.39
C LYS A 5 -4.16 -0.38 -5.68
N THR A 6 -5.26 -0.67 -6.37
CA THR A 6 -5.27 -1.36 -7.67
C THR A 6 -4.43 -0.60 -8.69
N SER A 7 -4.60 0.73 -8.78
CA SER A 7 -3.83 1.56 -9.70
C SER A 7 -2.33 1.58 -9.39
N LEU A 8 -1.93 1.58 -8.11
CA LEU A 8 -0.52 1.44 -7.73
C LEU A 8 0.03 0.07 -8.11
N MET A 9 -0.73 -1.01 -7.89
CA MET A 9 -0.33 -2.36 -8.28
C MET A 9 -0.21 -2.49 -9.81
N GLU A 10 -1.22 -2.08 -10.57
CA GLU A 10 -1.23 -2.12 -12.04
C GLU A 10 -0.11 -1.27 -12.62
N ARG A 11 0.10 -0.06 -12.08
CA ARG A 11 1.20 0.80 -12.51
C ARG A 11 2.55 0.14 -12.25
N PHE A 12 2.73 -0.48 -11.09
CA PHE A 12 3.95 -1.20 -10.78
C PHE A 12 4.13 -2.44 -11.66
N THR A 13 3.11 -3.24 -11.93
CA THR A 13 3.28 -4.54 -12.60
C THR A 13 3.28 -4.43 -14.11
N ASP A 14 2.41 -3.58 -14.65
CA ASP A 14 2.06 -3.57 -16.07
C ASP A 14 2.34 -2.20 -16.74
N ASP A 15 2.79 -1.20 -15.97
CA ASP A 15 2.94 0.21 -16.39
C ASP A 15 1.65 0.79 -17.00
N THR A 16 0.51 0.41 -16.43
CA THR A 16 -0.82 0.88 -16.86
C THR A 16 -1.51 1.70 -15.79
N PHE A 17 -2.36 2.64 -16.22
CA PHE A 17 -3.27 3.38 -15.36
C PHE A 17 -4.61 3.60 -16.05
N CYS A 18 -5.70 3.39 -15.31
CA CYS A 18 -7.06 3.57 -15.78
C CYS A 18 -7.81 4.54 -14.87
N GLU A 19 -8.19 5.72 -15.40
CA GLU A 19 -9.01 6.70 -14.65
C GLU A 19 -10.38 6.12 -14.26
N ALA A 20 -10.95 5.26 -15.10
CA ALA A 20 -12.22 4.57 -14.86
C ALA A 20 -12.05 3.30 -14.01
N CYS A 21 -11.11 3.29 -13.06
CA CYS A 21 -10.82 2.11 -12.23
C CYS A 21 -12.10 1.64 -11.52
N LYS A 22 -12.59 0.47 -11.92
CA LYS A 22 -13.73 -0.19 -11.28
C LYS A 22 -13.32 -0.60 -9.87
N SER A 23 -14.29 -0.69 -8.96
CA SER A 23 -14.00 -1.18 -7.61
C SER A 23 -13.59 -2.64 -7.63
N THR A 24 -12.46 -2.96 -6.99
CA THR A 24 -12.01 -4.34 -6.80
C THR A 24 -13.12 -5.15 -6.11
N VAL A 25 -13.53 -6.23 -6.76
CA VAL A 25 -14.46 -7.22 -6.19
C VAL A 25 -13.61 -8.39 -5.69
N GLY A 26 -13.56 -8.60 -4.37
CA GLY A 26 -12.73 -9.64 -3.78
C GLY A 26 -11.24 -9.26 -3.69
N VAL A 27 -10.37 -10.11 -4.24
CA VAL A 27 -8.90 -9.97 -4.19
C VAL A 27 -8.35 -10.19 -5.59
N ASP A 28 -7.46 -9.31 -6.03
CA ASP A 28 -6.69 -9.46 -7.27
C ASP A 28 -5.22 -9.79 -6.93
N PHE A 29 -4.54 -10.46 -7.86
CA PHE A 29 -3.22 -11.02 -7.64
C PHE A 29 -2.31 -10.82 -8.85
N LYS A 30 -1.12 -10.28 -8.60
CA LYS A 30 -0.08 -10.08 -9.61
C LYS A 30 1.25 -10.63 -9.15
N ILE A 31 2.06 -11.05 -10.12
CA ILE A 31 3.44 -11.48 -9.92
C ILE A 31 4.36 -10.56 -10.73
N LYS A 32 5.36 -9.97 -10.07
CA LYS A 32 6.45 -9.24 -10.74
C LYS A 32 7.79 -9.74 -10.22
N THR A 33 8.72 -10.03 -11.10
CA THR A 33 10.10 -10.32 -10.71
C THR A 33 10.89 -9.02 -10.77
N VAL A 34 11.54 -8.66 -9.67
CA VAL A 34 12.43 -7.50 -9.56
C VAL A 34 13.86 -7.96 -9.29
N GLU A 35 14.83 -7.14 -9.65
CA GLU A 35 16.22 -7.35 -9.27
C GLU A 35 16.64 -6.30 -8.25
N LEU A 36 17.05 -6.75 -7.06
CA LEU A 36 17.47 -5.87 -5.97
C LEU A 36 18.67 -6.50 -5.25
N ARG A 37 19.73 -5.71 -5.01
CA ARG A 37 21.00 -6.19 -4.41
C ARG A 37 21.61 -7.39 -5.15
N GLY A 38 21.50 -7.41 -6.48
CA GLY A 38 21.98 -8.52 -7.32
C GLY A 38 21.20 -9.83 -7.16
N LYS A 39 20.05 -9.82 -6.47
CA LYS A 39 19.15 -10.97 -6.32
C LYS A 39 17.90 -10.75 -7.16
N LYS A 40 17.49 -11.78 -7.90
CA LYS A 40 16.18 -11.83 -8.56
C LYS A 40 15.13 -12.29 -7.55
N ILE A 41 14.14 -11.44 -7.31
CA ILE A 41 13.11 -11.63 -6.29
C ILE A 41 11.76 -11.66 -6.98
N ARG A 42 11.03 -12.76 -6.79
CA ARG A 42 9.67 -12.93 -7.33
C ARG A 42 8.66 -12.43 -6.31
N LEU A 43 8.07 -11.26 -6.57
CA LEU A 43 7.05 -10.65 -5.74
C LEU A 43 5.67 -11.24 -6.04
N GLN A 44 4.92 -11.50 -4.99
CA GLN A 44 3.51 -11.89 -5.02
C GLN A 44 2.71 -10.77 -4.38
N ILE A 45 1.94 -10.05 -5.18
CA ILE A 45 1.24 -8.83 -4.77
C ILE A 45 -0.25 -9.12 -4.76
N TRP A 46 -0.87 -8.87 -3.61
CA TRP A 46 -2.30 -9.09 -3.38
C TRP A 46 -2.99 -7.74 -3.24
N ASP A 47 -3.82 -7.34 -4.20
CA ASP A 47 -4.70 -6.18 -4.07
C ASP A 47 -6.02 -6.63 -3.44
N THR A 48 -6.36 -6.04 -2.29
CA THR A 48 -7.55 -6.41 -1.54
C THR A 48 -8.62 -5.34 -1.67
N ALA A 49 -9.87 -5.75 -1.81
CA ALA A 49 -10.99 -4.83 -1.74
C ALA A 49 -10.96 -4.07 -0.39
N GLY A 50 -10.90 -2.74 -0.46
CA GLY A 50 -10.96 -1.86 0.73
C GLY A 50 -12.37 -1.70 1.29
N GLN A 51 -13.20 -2.76 1.20
CA GLN A 51 -14.55 -2.80 1.74
C GLN A 51 -14.63 -3.83 2.86
N GLU A 52 -15.23 -3.41 3.97
CA GLU A 52 -15.36 -4.22 5.18
C GLU A 52 -16.15 -5.51 5.00
N ARG A 53 -17.00 -5.56 3.96
CA ARG A 53 -17.77 -6.75 3.59
C ARG A 53 -16.90 -7.95 3.25
N PHE A 54 -15.61 -7.76 3.01
CA PHE A 54 -14.65 -8.82 2.68
C PHE A 54 -13.63 -9.11 3.80
N ASN A 55 -13.80 -8.56 5.00
CA ASN A 55 -12.85 -8.70 6.11
C ASN A 55 -12.52 -10.17 6.47
N SER A 56 -13.47 -11.09 6.33
CA SER A 56 -13.23 -12.53 6.56
C SER A 56 -12.26 -13.13 5.53
N ILE A 57 -12.37 -12.72 4.26
CA ILE A 57 -11.49 -13.15 3.16
C ILE A 57 -10.10 -12.51 3.31
N THR A 58 -10.03 -11.23 3.69
CA THR A 58 -8.77 -10.46 3.82
C THR A 58 -7.85 -11.03 4.91
N SER A 59 -8.42 -11.60 5.98
CA SER A 59 -7.63 -12.12 7.12
C SER A 59 -6.62 -13.22 6.76
N ALA A 60 -6.93 -14.06 5.76
CA ALA A 60 -6.03 -15.13 5.31
C ALA A 60 -4.77 -14.58 4.63
N TYR A 61 -4.87 -13.43 3.95
CA TYR A 61 -3.75 -12.83 3.20
C TYR A 61 -2.74 -12.14 4.13
N TYR A 62 -3.20 -11.56 5.24
CA TYR A 62 -2.29 -10.94 6.22
C TYR A 62 -1.33 -11.94 6.86
N ARG A 63 -1.78 -13.17 7.14
CA ARG A 63 -1.00 -14.17 7.88
C ARG A 63 0.31 -14.58 7.20
N SER A 64 0.35 -14.52 5.87
CA SER A 64 1.53 -14.92 5.08
C SER A 64 2.29 -13.73 4.49
N ALA A 65 1.81 -12.50 4.69
CA ALA A 65 2.43 -11.31 4.16
C ALA A 65 3.76 -11.02 4.85
N LYS A 66 4.82 -10.81 4.05
CA LYS A 66 6.13 -10.34 4.53
C LYS A 66 6.22 -8.82 4.60
N GLY A 67 5.39 -8.13 3.82
CA GLY A 67 5.23 -6.69 3.89
C GLY A 67 3.82 -6.28 3.52
N ILE A 68 3.38 -5.15 4.07
CA ILE A 68 2.03 -4.62 3.93
C ILE A 68 2.14 -3.14 3.56
N ILE A 69 1.49 -2.76 2.46
CA ILE A 69 1.34 -1.36 2.05
C ILE A 69 -0.05 -0.89 2.47
N LEU A 70 -0.11 0.06 3.40
CA LEU A 70 -1.32 0.73 3.82
C LEU A 70 -1.46 2.04 3.04
N VAL A 71 -2.58 2.23 2.34
CA VAL A 71 -2.75 3.35 1.40
C VAL A 71 -3.94 4.22 1.80
N TYR A 72 -3.74 5.53 1.82
CA TYR A 72 -4.82 6.53 1.90
C TYR A 72 -4.74 7.50 0.71
N ASP A 73 -5.80 8.27 0.51
CA ASP A 73 -5.91 9.31 -0.52
C ASP A 73 -5.65 10.68 0.12
N ILE A 74 -4.65 11.42 -0.36
CA ILE A 74 -4.28 12.71 0.24
C ILE A 74 -5.39 13.77 0.10
N THR A 75 -6.32 13.57 -0.84
CA THR A 75 -7.45 14.47 -1.12
C THR A 75 -8.71 14.11 -0.35
N LYS A 76 -8.70 13.04 0.46
CA LYS A 76 -9.89 12.56 1.18
C LYS A 76 -9.56 12.20 2.61
N LYS A 77 -9.86 13.13 3.52
CA LYS A 77 -9.61 12.97 4.95
C LYS A 77 -10.22 11.70 5.55
N GLU A 78 -11.41 11.32 5.12
CA GLU A 78 -12.08 10.09 5.59
C GLU A 78 -11.20 8.83 5.41
N THR A 79 -10.44 8.77 4.31
CA THR A 79 -9.56 7.61 4.04
C THR A 79 -8.36 7.53 4.97
N PHE A 80 -7.92 8.68 5.49
CA PHE A 80 -6.87 8.77 6.49
C PHE A 80 -7.42 8.46 7.89
N ASP A 81 -8.62 8.95 8.20
CA ASP A 81 -9.29 8.69 9.49
C ASP A 81 -9.65 7.19 9.65
N ASP A 82 -9.73 6.43 8.56
CA ASP A 82 -9.88 4.97 8.55
C ASP A 82 -8.58 4.19 8.86
N LEU A 83 -7.39 4.80 8.80
CA LEU A 83 -6.11 4.11 9.00
C LEU A 83 -6.01 3.33 10.33
N PRO A 84 -6.42 3.88 11.50
CA PRO A 84 -6.40 3.15 12.76
C PRO A 84 -7.22 1.84 12.72
N LYS A 85 -8.31 1.81 11.94
CA LYS A 85 -9.13 0.62 11.77
C LYS A 85 -8.38 -0.46 10.99
N TRP A 86 -7.71 -0.09 9.91
CA TRP A 86 -6.90 -1.01 9.12
C TRP A 86 -5.69 -1.52 9.91
N MET A 87 -5.07 -0.66 10.71
CA MET A 87 -3.99 -1.06 11.62
C MET A 87 -4.45 -2.13 12.62
N LYS A 88 -5.62 -1.98 13.26
CA LYS A 88 -6.16 -3.02 14.15
C LYS A 88 -6.34 -4.37 13.45
N MET A 89 -6.64 -4.39 12.15
CA MET A 89 -6.74 -5.62 11.38
C MET A 89 -5.36 -6.21 11.08
N ILE A 90 -4.39 -5.38 10.74
CA ILE A 90 -2.99 -5.78 10.55
C ILE A 90 -2.44 -6.38 11.85
N ASP A 91 -2.57 -5.67 12.97
CA ASP A 91 -2.10 -6.12 14.29
C ASP A 91 -2.72 -7.46 14.72
N LYS A 92 -3.98 -7.72 14.31
CA LYS A 92 -4.69 -8.94 14.68
C LYS A 92 -4.31 -10.16 13.84
N TYR A 93 -3.95 -9.98 12.57
CA TYR A 93 -3.86 -11.07 11.60
C TYR A 93 -2.50 -11.21 10.92
N ALA A 94 -1.70 -10.14 10.86
CA ALA A 94 -0.37 -10.17 10.25
C ALA A 94 0.66 -10.77 11.20
N SER A 95 1.78 -11.23 10.63
CA SER A 95 2.95 -11.60 11.40
C SER A 95 3.60 -10.35 12.00
N GLU A 96 4.08 -10.41 13.24
CA GLU A 96 4.82 -9.32 13.90
C GLU A 96 6.08 -8.90 13.12
N ASP A 97 6.64 -9.80 12.32
CA ASP A 97 7.82 -9.53 11.50
C ASP A 97 7.51 -8.78 10.20
N ALA A 98 6.23 -8.64 9.83
CA ALA A 98 5.83 -8.03 8.57
C ALA A 98 6.24 -6.55 8.51
N GLU A 99 6.88 -6.16 7.41
CA GLU A 99 7.25 -4.76 7.20
C GLU A 99 6.05 -3.90 6.81
N LEU A 100 5.96 -2.69 7.36
CA LEU A 100 4.82 -1.80 7.14
C LEU A 100 5.26 -0.53 6.39
N LEU A 101 4.50 -0.17 5.36
CA LEU A 101 4.67 1.06 4.61
C LEU A 101 3.34 1.79 4.49
N LEU A 102 3.28 3.02 4.99
CA LEU A 102 2.19 3.96 4.75
C LEU A 102 2.42 4.72 3.45
N VAL A 103 1.41 4.79 2.60
CA VAL A 103 1.44 5.53 1.33
C VAL A 103 0.28 6.52 1.26
N GLY A 104 0.60 7.81 1.17
CA GLY A 104 -0.33 8.84 0.71
C GLY A 104 -0.35 8.88 -0.81
N ASN A 105 -1.41 8.38 -1.43
CA ASN A 105 -1.53 8.32 -2.88
C ASN A 105 -2.30 9.53 -3.44
N LYS A 106 -2.25 9.71 -4.76
CA LYS A 106 -2.84 10.81 -5.55
C LYS A 106 -2.14 12.14 -5.35
N LEU A 107 -0.80 12.08 -5.26
CA LEU A 107 0.03 13.28 -5.18
C LEU A 107 -0.15 14.23 -6.38
N ASP A 108 -0.62 13.71 -7.51
CA ASP A 108 -1.02 14.51 -8.68
C ASP A 108 -2.15 15.52 -8.40
N CYS A 109 -2.92 15.32 -7.33
CA CYS A 109 -4.00 16.20 -6.89
C CYS A 109 -3.60 17.10 -5.71
N GLU A 110 -2.35 17.58 -5.67
CA GLU A 110 -1.81 18.41 -4.57
C GLU A 110 -2.66 19.65 -4.24
N THR A 111 -3.32 20.23 -5.24
CA THR A 111 -4.21 21.40 -5.05
C THR A 111 -5.45 21.10 -4.21
N ASP A 112 -5.89 19.85 -4.20
CA ASP A 112 -7.07 19.38 -3.46
C ASP A 112 -6.67 18.63 -2.18
N ARG A 113 -5.43 18.83 -1.70
CA ARG A 113 -4.90 18.13 -0.53
C ARG A 113 -5.70 18.49 0.73
N GLU A 114 -6.21 17.46 1.40
CA GLU A 114 -6.84 17.56 2.72
C GLU A 114 -5.92 17.06 3.84
N ILE A 115 -4.99 16.16 3.52
CA ILE A 115 -4.04 15.58 4.48
C ILE A 115 -2.62 16.05 4.13
N THR A 116 -2.00 16.79 5.04
CA THR A 116 -0.61 17.21 4.90
C THR A 116 0.35 16.04 4.98
N ARG A 117 1.49 16.15 4.30
CA ARG A 117 2.60 15.21 4.41
C ARG A 117 3.00 14.97 5.88
N GLN A 118 3.03 16.04 6.67
CA GLN A 118 3.39 15.97 8.10
C GLN A 118 2.39 15.13 8.92
N GLN A 119 1.09 15.13 8.57
CA GLN A 119 0.11 14.26 9.23
C GLN A 119 0.39 12.78 8.92
N GLY A 120 0.72 12.45 7.67
CA GLY A 120 1.14 11.09 7.27
C GLY A 120 2.41 10.63 7.99
N GLU A 121 3.43 11.49 8.02
CA GLU A 121 4.68 11.22 8.75
C GLU A 121 4.43 11.00 10.25
N LYS A 122 3.63 11.87 10.89
CA LYS A 122 3.28 11.73 12.30
C LYS A 122 2.53 10.43 12.60
N PHE A 123 1.61 10.02 11.73
CA PHE A 123 0.91 8.75 11.90
C PHE A 123 1.87 7.55 11.82
N ALA A 124 2.74 7.53 10.80
CA ALA A 124 3.71 6.44 10.65
C ALA A 124 4.70 6.37 11.84
N GLN A 125 5.14 7.51 12.37
CA GLN A 125 6.02 7.57 13.54
C GLN A 125 5.41 6.99 14.83
N GLN A 126 4.08 6.93 14.93
CA GLN A 126 3.40 6.31 16.07
C GLN A 126 3.45 4.78 16.03
N ILE A 127 3.81 4.19 14.89
CA ILE A 127 3.80 2.75 14.65
C ILE A 127 5.24 2.29 14.43
N THR A 128 5.75 1.48 15.36
CA THR A 128 7.12 0.98 15.32
C THR A 128 7.41 0.27 14.00
N GLY A 129 8.47 0.68 13.31
CA GLY A 129 8.90 0.08 12.06
C GLY A 129 8.11 0.49 10.81
N MET A 130 7.06 1.33 10.96
CA MET A 130 6.30 1.80 9.80
C MET A 130 7.04 2.93 9.08
N ARG A 131 7.25 2.77 7.77
CA ARG A 131 7.74 3.85 6.90
C ARG A 131 6.60 4.65 6.30
N PHE A 132 6.93 5.83 5.78
CA PHE A 132 5.98 6.68 5.07
C PHE A 132 6.55 7.15 3.72
N CYS A 133 5.71 7.16 2.70
CA CYS A 133 5.97 7.73 1.38
C CYS A 133 4.69 8.37 0.81
N GLU A 134 4.86 9.27 -0.16
CA GLU A 134 3.77 9.73 -1.02
C GLU A 134 4.03 9.30 -2.45
N ALA A 135 2.96 9.03 -3.20
CA ALA A 135 3.02 8.53 -4.56
C ALA A 135 1.87 9.06 -5.42
N SER A 136 2.05 8.99 -6.73
CA SER A 136 0.97 9.13 -7.71
C SER A 136 0.99 7.96 -8.68
N ALA A 137 -0.05 7.13 -8.63
CA ALA A 137 -0.27 6.11 -9.65
C ALA A 137 -0.52 6.71 -11.04
N LYS A 138 -1.13 7.91 -11.09
CA LYS A 138 -1.47 8.62 -12.33
C LYS A 138 -0.20 9.07 -13.06
N ASP A 139 0.64 9.82 -12.36
CA ASP A 139 1.88 10.41 -12.89
C ASP A 139 3.07 9.44 -12.84
N ASN A 140 2.85 8.21 -12.37
CA ASN A 140 3.90 7.22 -12.11
C ASN A 140 5.01 7.74 -11.17
N PHE A 141 4.64 8.60 -10.22
CA PHE A 141 5.58 9.16 -9.26
C PHE A 141 5.72 8.26 -8.03
N ASN A 142 6.96 7.92 -7.68
CA ASN A 142 7.34 7.04 -6.54
C ASN A 142 6.71 5.63 -6.54
N VAL A 143 6.08 5.18 -7.63
CA VAL A 143 5.39 3.88 -7.65
C VAL A 143 6.38 2.73 -7.49
N ASP A 144 7.42 2.65 -8.31
CA ASP A 144 8.45 1.61 -8.13
C ASP A 144 9.15 1.74 -6.76
N GLU A 145 9.39 2.97 -6.32
CA GLU A 145 10.12 3.24 -5.08
C GLU A 145 9.40 2.69 -3.84
N ILE A 146 8.07 2.82 -3.74
CA ILE A 146 7.32 2.29 -2.59
C ILE A 146 7.42 0.76 -2.49
N PHE A 147 7.33 0.04 -3.61
CA PHE A 147 7.45 -1.42 -3.61
C PHE A 147 8.88 -1.86 -3.34
N LEU A 148 9.87 -1.23 -4.00
CA LEU A 148 11.27 -1.58 -3.83
C LEU A 148 11.80 -1.25 -2.43
N LYS A 149 11.38 -0.14 -1.82
CA LYS A 149 11.71 0.18 -0.41
C LYS A 149 11.20 -0.89 0.55
N LEU A 150 9.94 -1.32 0.37
CA LEU A 150 9.37 -2.36 1.21
C LEU A 150 10.11 -3.69 1.03
N VAL A 151 10.44 -4.07 -0.20
CA VAL A 151 11.24 -5.27 -0.49
C VAL A 151 12.63 -5.17 0.13
N ASP A 152 13.29 -4.01 0.03
CA ASP A 152 14.60 -3.78 0.64
C ASP A 152 14.59 -3.97 2.17
N ASP A 153 13.50 -3.56 2.82
CA ASP A 153 13.34 -3.71 4.27
C ASP A 153 13.11 -5.17 4.66
N ILE A 154 12.25 -5.87 3.92
CA ILE A 154 12.04 -7.32 4.12
C ILE A 154 13.37 -8.06 4.01
N LEU A 155 14.22 -7.71 3.04
CA LEU A 155 15.53 -8.34 2.84
C LEU A 155 16.56 -7.98 3.92
N LYS A 156 16.38 -6.90 4.70
CA LYS A 156 17.29 -6.57 5.80
C LYS A 156 17.02 -7.39 7.06
N LYS A 157 15.78 -7.89 7.22
CA LYS A 157 15.38 -8.78 8.31
C LYS A 157 15.73 -10.25 8.07
N VAL A 158 16.04 -10.63 6.83
CA VAL A 158 16.42 -11.99 6.41
C VAL A 158 17.93 -12.14 6.34
#